data_AF-A0A1Q4VCB7-F1
#
_entry.id   AF-A0A1Q4VCB7-F1
#
_cell.length_a   1.000
_cell.length_b   1.000
_cell.length_c   1.000
_cell.angle_alpha   90.00
_cell.angle_beta   90.00
_cell.angle_gamma   90.00
#
_symmetry.space_group_name_H-M   'P 1'
#
loop_
_entity.id
_entity.type
_entity.pdbx_description
1 polymer ?
#
loop_
_entity_poly.entity_id
_entity_poly.type
_entity_poly.pdbx_seq_one_letter_code
_entity_poly.pdbx_strand_id
1 'polypeptide(L)'
;MARHTPVHAYDFAEAESPYFKSVPRPASFSLGTGHMVDLAYLFDNDLFEPLDATQTKLSDTVIGHWSRFAATGQMAGHGLPGWKRFTTRDPYVQRLASDRAGRTDFAADHHHAFWTALATS
;
A
#
# COMPACT_ATOMS: atom_id res chain seq x y z
N MET A 1 -18.78 -1.67 8.66
CA MET A 1 -17.79 -2.68 8.17
C MET A 1 -16.96 -3.25 9.32
N ALA A 2 -15.93 -2.56 9.83
CA ALA A 2 -14.99 -3.12 10.84
C ALA A 2 -15.61 -3.53 12.20
N ARG A 3 -16.86 -3.13 12.49
CA ARG A 3 -17.62 -3.59 13.68
C ARG A 3 -18.23 -4.98 13.52
N HIS A 4 -18.42 -5.44 12.28
CA HIS A 4 -19.21 -6.65 11.96
C HIS A 4 -18.46 -7.66 11.10
N THR A 5 -17.39 -7.25 10.42
CA THR A 5 -16.53 -8.14 9.63
C THR A 5 -15.06 -7.75 9.83
N PRO A 6 -14.10 -8.69 9.80
CA PRO A 6 -12.69 -8.37 9.79
C PRO A 6 -12.34 -7.44 8.61
N VAL A 7 -11.67 -6.33 8.91
CA VAL A 7 -11.16 -5.39 7.92
C VAL A 7 -9.66 -5.30 8.08
N HIS A 8 -8.94 -5.20 6.97
CA HIS A 8 -7.51 -4.91 6.93
C HIS A 8 -7.31 -3.70 6.02
N ALA A 9 -6.40 -2.80 6.40
CA ALA A 9 -6.09 -1.61 5.64
C ALA A 9 -4.59 -1.60 5.31
N TYR A 10 -4.23 -1.04 4.15
CA TYR A 10 -2.86 -0.78 3.76
C TYR A 10 -2.70 0.61 3.18
N ASP A 11 -1.44 1.05 3.17
CA ASP A 11 -0.94 2.22 2.48
C ASP A 11 0.21 1.78 1.59
N PHE A 12 0.08 1.98 0.28
CA PHE A 12 1.12 1.68 -0.69
C PHE A 12 2.05 2.90 -0.74
N ALA A 13 3.19 2.78 -0.07
CA ALA A 13 4.05 3.91 0.29
C ALA A 13 5.46 3.74 -0.29
N GLU A 14 5.57 3.10 -1.46
CA GLU A 14 6.83 3.00 -2.17
C GLU A 14 7.28 4.40 -2.60
N ALA A 15 8.48 4.79 -2.16
CA ALA A 15 9.01 6.13 -2.39
C ALA A 15 9.35 6.34 -3.87
N GLU A 16 9.96 5.32 -4.49
CA GLU A 16 10.34 5.33 -5.89
C GLU A 16 9.60 4.20 -6.59
N SER A 17 8.42 4.51 -7.12
CA SER A 17 7.58 3.54 -7.82
C SER A 17 7.87 3.48 -9.33
N PRO A 18 7.60 2.35 -9.98
CA PRO A 18 7.57 2.29 -11.45
C PRO A 18 6.53 3.28 -11.97
N TYR A 19 6.84 3.92 -13.10
CA TYR A 19 5.96 4.88 -13.74
C TYR A 19 5.36 4.34 -15.04
N PHE A 20 4.30 5.00 -15.53
CA PHE A 20 3.65 4.62 -16.79
C PHE A 20 4.59 4.85 -17.98
N LYS A 21 4.88 3.82 -18.77
CA LYS A 21 5.83 3.89 -19.91
C LYS A 21 5.46 4.94 -20.95
N SER A 22 4.16 5.17 -21.16
CA SER A 22 3.61 6.06 -22.19
C SER A 22 3.29 7.47 -21.71
N VAL A 23 3.58 7.78 -20.44
CA VAL A 23 3.31 9.11 -19.86
C VAL A 23 4.64 9.82 -19.61
N PRO A 24 4.80 11.08 -20.05
CA PRO A 24 6.00 11.85 -19.74
C PRO A 24 6.16 12.03 -18.22
N ARG A 25 7.31 11.60 -17.67
CA ARG A 25 7.63 11.84 -16.26
C ARG A 25 7.90 13.34 -16.04
N PRO A 26 7.27 13.99 -15.04
CA PRO A 26 7.60 15.36 -14.67
C PRO A 26 9.08 15.47 -14.26
N ALA A 27 9.78 16.46 -14.79
CA ALA A 27 11.18 16.73 -14.44
C ALA A 27 11.33 17.66 -13.22
N SER A 28 10.27 18.35 -12.84
CA SER A 28 10.30 19.42 -11.82
C SER A 28 10.09 18.92 -10.39
N PHE A 29 9.65 17.68 -10.20
CA PHE A 29 9.43 17.09 -8.87
C PHE A 29 9.46 15.56 -8.96
N SER A 30 9.84 14.92 -7.85
CA SER A 30 9.76 13.47 -7.72
C SER A 30 8.32 13.00 -7.62
N LEU A 31 8.02 11.90 -8.30
CA LEU A 31 6.75 11.21 -8.16
C LEU A 31 6.92 10.07 -7.16
N GLY A 32 6.17 10.11 -6.07
CA GLY A 32 6.01 8.96 -5.20
C GLY A 32 5.02 7.94 -5.77
N THR A 33 4.41 7.13 -4.89
CA THR A 33 3.29 6.26 -5.29
C THR A 33 2.06 7.09 -5.67
N GLY A 34 1.64 6.99 -6.94
CA GLY A 34 0.46 7.64 -7.48
C GLY A 34 -0.76 6.73 -7.58
N HIS A 35 -1.89 7.28 -8.01
CA HIS A 35 -3.07 6.49 -8.33
C HIS A 35 -2.74 5.40 -9.37
N MET A 36 -3.27 4.19 -9.17
CA MET A 36 -3.07 2.98 -10.01
C MET A 36 -1.67 2.36 -10.02
N VAL A 37 -0.68 2.95 -9.35
CA VAL A 37 0.70 2.44 -9.38
C VAL A 37 0.83 1.07 -8.69
N ASP A 38 -0.05 0.76 -7.74
CA ASP A 38 -0.14 -0.55 -7.10
C ASP A 38 -0.42 -1.70 -8.08
N LEU A 39 -1.03 -1.42 -9.24
CA LEU A 39 -1.25 -2.40 -10.30
C LEU A 39 0.04 -2.97 -10.88
N ALA A 40 1.14 -2.21 -10.86
CA ALA A 40 2.46 -2.67 -11.31
C ALA A 40 3.00 -3.83 -10.46
N TYR A 41 2.53 -3.96 -9.21
CA TYR A 41 2.95 -4.99 -8.26
C TYR A 41 1.94 -6.15 -8.15
N LEU A 42 0.80 -6.06 -8.83
CA LEU A 42 -0.27 -7.04 -8.76
C LEU A 42 -0.44 -7.83 -10.05
N PHE A 43 -0.15 -7.21 -11.19
CA PHE A 43 -0.46 -7.77 -12.49
C PHE A 43 0.74 -7.69 -13.42
N ASP A 44 1.01 -8.79 -14.12
CA ASP A 44 1.91 -8.78 -15.26
C ASP A 44 1.25 -8.01 -16.41
N ASN A 45 1.74 -6.79 -16.67
CA ASN A 45 1.20 -5.92 -17.70
C ASN A 45 2.27 -4.95 -18.21
N ASP A 46 2.09 -4.47 -19.44
CA ASP A 46 3.08 -3.64 -20.12
C ASP A 46 2.93 -2.12 -19.89
N LEU A 47 2.03 -1.69 -19.01
CA LEU A 47 1.75 -0.26 -18.79
C LEU A 47 2.86 0.46 -18.02
N PHE A 48 3.60 -0.26 -17.17
CA PHE A 48 4.57 0.30 -16.23
C PHE A 48 6.00 -0.07 -16.54
N GLU A 49 6.94 0.81 -16.21
CA GLU A 49 8.37 0.50 -16.16
C GLU A 49 8.63 -0.81 -15.39
N PRO A 50 9.69 -1.58 -15.76
CA PRO A 50 9.98 -2.84 -15.09
C PRO A 50 10.33 -2.62 -13.61
N LEU A 51 9.91 -3.57 -12.77
CA LEU A 51 10.27 -3.58 -11.36
C LEU A 51 11.76 -3.89 -11.18
N ASP A 52 12.41 -3.21 -10.24
CA ASP A 52 13.73 -3.61 -9.76
C ASP A 52 13.65 -4.80 -8.78
N ALA A 53 14.80 -5.32 -8.36
CA ALA A 53 14.86 -6.51 -7.50
C ALA A 53 14.21 -6.33 -6.12
N THR A 54 14.16 -5.11 -5.58
CA THR A 54 13.50 -4.82 -4.29
C THR A 54 11.99 -4.69 -4.48
N GLN A 55 11.57 -4.03 -5.55
CA GLN A 55 10.17 -3.91 -5.96
C GLN A 55 9.56 -5.27 -6.34
N THR A 56 10.32 -6.18 -6.96
CA THR A 56 9.88 -7.56 -7.22
C THR A 56 9.58 -8.30 -5.90
N LYS A 57 10.42 -8.12 -4.87
CA LYS A 57 10.15 -8.74 -3.55
C LYS A 57 8.91 -8.14 -2.87
N LEU A 58 8.69 -6.83 -3.06
CA LEU A 58 7.46 -6.19 -2.62
C LEU A 58 6.26 -6.77 -3.36
N SER A 59 6.34 -6.92 -4.69
CA SER A 59 5.32 -7.57 -5.54
C SER A 59 4.97 -8.97 -5.02
N ASP A 60 5.97 -9.82 -4.77
CA ASP A 60 5.77 -11.16 -4.22
C ASP A 60 5.04 -11.13 -2.87
N THR A 61 5.40 -10.17 -2.02
CA THR A 61 4.76 -9.97 -0.70
C THR A 61 3.30 -9.54 -0.85
N VAL A 62 3.02 -8.58 -1.73
CA VAL A 62 1.67 -8.06 -2.01
C VAL A 62 0.77 -9.16 -2.58
N ILE A 63 1.25 -9.89 -3.59
CA ILE A 63 0.55 -11.03 -4.18
C ILE A 63 0.29 -12.10 -3.12
N GLY A 64 1.30 -12.45 -2.31
CA GLY A 64 1.15 -13.44 -1.24
C GLY A 64 0.06 -13.08 -0.23
N HIS A 65 -0.02 -11.81 0.20
CA HIS A 65 -1.09 -11.34 1.07
C HIS A 65 -2.47 -11.43 0.41
N TRP A 66 -2.61 -10.97 -0.83
CA TRP A 66 -3.89 -10.98 -1.55
C TRP A 66 -4.37 -12.40 -1.85
N SER A 67 -3.49 -13.30 -2.31
CA SER A 67 -3.83 -14.71 -2.54
C SER A 67 -4.28 -15.39 -1.25
N ARG A 68 -3.60 -15.12 -0.13
CA ARG A 68 -3.99 -15.67 1.16
C ARG A 68 -5.33 -15.13 1.64
N PHE A 69 -5.57 -13.83 1.48
CA PHE A 69 -6.86 -13.23 1.82
C PHE A 69 -7.98 -13.86 1.01
N ALA A 70 -7.80 -14.04 -0.30
CA ALA A 70 -8.78 -14.70 -1.16
C ALA A 70 -9.07 -16.14 -0.70
N ALA A 71 -8.04 -16.88 -0.26
CA ALA A 71 -8.20 -18.26 0.18
C ALA A 71 -8.80 -18.43 1.59
N THR A 72 -8.55 -17.48 2.50
CA THR A 72 -8.79 -17.70 3.95
C THR A 72 -9.46 -16.55 4.70
N GLY A 73 -9.58 -15.37 4.09
CA GLY A 73 -10.00 -14.13 4.76
C GLY A 73 -8.97 -13.56 5.74
N GLN A 74 -7.73 -14.08 5.75
CA GLN A 74 -6.64 -13.64 6.61
C GLN A 74 -5.51 -13.02 5.79
N MET A 75 -4.89 -11.95 6.28
CA MET A 75 -3.73 -11.34 5.62
C MET A 75 -2.40 -11.96 6.08
N ALA A 76 -2.26 -12.27 7.38
CA ALA A 76 -1.01 -12.81 7.95
C ALA A 76 -0.92 -14.34 7.80
N GLY A 77 0.26 -14.86 7.45
CA GLY A 77 0.51 -16.30 7.29
C GLY A 77 2.00 -16.64 7.31
N HIS A 78 2.33 -17.94 7.29
CA HIS A 78 3.72 -18.40 7.27
C HIS A 78 4.47 -17.83 6.06
N GLY A 79 5.64 -17.23 6.29
CA GLY A 79 6.47 -16.62 5.24
C GLY A 79 6.03 -15.20 4.82
N LEU A 80 4.94 -14.66 5.36
CA LEU A 80 4.49 -13.29 5.11
C LEU A 80 4.72 -12.39 6.32
N PRO A 81 5.01 -11.09 6.12
CA PRO A 81 5.01 -10.12 7.20
C PRO A 81 3.70 -10.12 8.00
N GLY A 82 3.79 -9.84 9.30
CA GLY A 82 2.59 -9.76 10.14
C GLY A 82 1.69 -8.61 9.72
N TRP A 83 0.40 -8.89 9.54
CA TRP A 83 -0.61 -7.88 9.18
C TRP A 83 -1.81 -7.97 10.13
N LYS A 84 -1.94 -6.98 11.02
CA LYS A 84 -3.02 -6.94 12.02
C LYS A 84 -4.32 -6.38 11.43
N ARG A 85 -5.44 -6.77 12.03
CA ARG A 85 -6.76 -6.25 11.66
C ARG A 85 -6.85 -4.76 11.95
N PHE A 86 -7.52 -4.04 11.06
CA PHE A 86 -7.92 -2.67 11.29
C PHE A 86 -9.15 -2.62 12.22
N THR A 87 -9.11 -1.77 13.24
CA THR A 87 -10.26 -1.48 14.11
C THR A 87 -10.39 0.02 14.32
N THR A 88 -11.58 0.50 14.69
CA THR A 88 -11.77 1.92 15.00
C THR A 88 -11.15 2.34 16.33
N ARG A 89 -10.77 1.40 17.21
CA ARG A 89 -10.14 1.69 18.51
C ARG A 89 -8.62 1.70 18.43
N ASP A 90 -8.07 0.81 17.61
CA ASP A 90 -6.64 0.73 17.28
C ASP A 90 -6.52 0.58 15.77
N PRO A 91 -6.49 1.70 15.02
CA PRO A 91 -6.32 1.69 13.57
C PRO A 91 -4.94 1.12 13.21
N TYR A 92 -4.93 -0.02 12.53
CA TYR A 92 -3.72 -0.60 11.95
C TYR A 92 -3.78 -0.51 10.44
N VAL A 93 -2.90 0.29 9.86
CA VAL A 93 -2.69 0.41 8.42
C VAL A 93 -1.30 -0.13 8.10
N GLN A 94 -1.25 -1.13 7.22
CA GLN A 94 -0.02 -1.79 6.80
C GLN A 94 0.68 -0.97 5.72
N ARG A 95 1.92 -0.55 5.96
CA ARG A 95 2.82 -0.02 4.94
C ARG A 95 3.24 -1.14 4.01
N LEU A 96 3.10 -0.90 2.70
CA LEU A 96 3.66 -1.70 1.63
C LEU A 96 4.68 -0.86 0.88
N ALA A 97 5.96 -1.11 1.16
CA ALA A 97 7.11 -0.45 0.55
C ALA A 97 8.32 -1.39 0.63
N SER A 98 9.24 -1.27 -0.32
CA SER A 98 10.40 -2.15 -0.48
C SER A 98 11.45 -1.94 0.62
N ASP A 99 11.54 -0.73 1.16
CA ASP A 99 12.46 -0.36 2.24
C ASP A 99 11.94 -0.77 3.64
N ARG A 100 10.63 -0.74 3.85
CA ARG A 100 10.00 -0.97 5.15
C ARG A 100 8.55 -1.44 5.03
N ALA A 101 8.28 -2.61 5.60
CA ALA A 101 6.93 -3.08 5.90
C ALA A 101 6.59 -2.91 7.39
N GLY A 102 5.35 -2.59 7.72
CA GLY A 102 4.85 -2.54 9.11
C GLY A 102 3.71 -1.55 9.32
N ARG A 103 3.39 -1.22 10.58
CA ARG A 103 2.37 -0.21 10.89
C ARG A 103 2.83 1.19 10.43
N THR A 104 1.95 1.93 9.76
CA THR A 104 2.13 3.37 9.47
C THR A 104 1.67 4.25 10.63
N ASP A 105 2.07 5.53 10.61
CA ASP A 105 1.37 6.59 11.32
C ASP A 105 0.41 7.31 10.35
N PHE A 106 -0.54 6.56 9.79
CA PHE A 106 -1.37 7.01 8.66
C PHE A 106 -2.01 8.40 8.89
N ALA A 107 -2.50 8.67 10.09
CA ALA A 107 -3.16 9.93 10.38
C ALA A 107 -2.19 11.12 10.37
N ALA A 108 -0.97 10.93 10.87
CA ALA A 108 0.08 11.95 10.84
C ALA A 108 0.64 12.10 9.42
N ASP A 109 0.98 10.98 8.78
CA ASP A 109 1.56 10.89 7.43
C ASP A 109 0.64 11.58 6.39
N HIS A 110 -0.68 11.52 6.57
CA HIS A 110 -1.68 12.12 5.67
C HIS A 110 -2.35 13.39 6.23
N HIS A 111 -1.75 14.02 7.25
CA HIS A 111 -2.18 15.30 7.83
C HIS A 111 -3.68 15.36 8.22
N HIS A 112 -4.23 14.25 8.73
CA HIS A 112 -5.68 14.13 8.98
C HIS A 112 -6.22 15.19 9.95
N ALA A 113 -5.44 15.55 10.99
CA ALA A 113 -5.83 16.58 11.96
C ALA A 113 -6.03 17.95 11.31
N PHE A 114 -5.15 18.31 10.36
CA PHE A 114 -5.27 19.56 9.60
C PHE A 114 -6.56 19.59 8.78
N TRP A 115 -6.80 18.55 7.98
CA TRP A 115 -7.99 18.47 7.12
C TRP A 115 -9.29 18.41 7.92
N THR A 116 -9.30 17.70 9.04
CA THR A 116 -10.48 17.61 9.92
C THR A 116 -10.84 18.96 10.53
N ALA A 117 -9.84 19.74 10.93
CA ALA A 117 -10.07 21.08 11.47
C ALA A 117 -10.73 22.03 10.46
N LEU A 118 -10.33 21.94 9.18
CA LEU A 118 -10.93 22.72 8.10
C LEU A 118 -12.36 22.28 7.76
N ALA A 119 -12.66 20.98 7.85
CA ALA A 119 -13.98 20.45 7.53
C ALA A 119 -15.07 20.77 8.58
N THR A 120 -14.67 21.24 9.75
CA THR A 120 -15.57 21.59 10.86
C THR A 120 -15.83 23.11 10.96
N SER A 121 -15.30 23.88 10.01
CA SER A 121 -15.47 25.35 9.89
C SER A 121 -16.56 25.69 8.88
#